data_AF-A0A9X4ECD8-F1
#
_entry.id   AF-A0A9X4ECD8-F1
#
_cell.length_a   1.000
_cell.length_b   1.000
_cell.length_c   1.000
_cell.angle_alpha   90.00
_cell.angle_beta   90.00
_cell.angle_gamma   90.00
#
_symmetry.space_group_name_H-M   'P 1'
#
loop_
_entity.id
_entity.type
_entity.pdbx_description
1 polymer ?
#
loop_
_entity_poly.entity_id
_entity_poly.type
_entity_poly.pdbx_seq_one_letter_code
_entity_poly.pdbx_strand_id
1 'polypeptide(L)'
;MTVVPFSSARFTPFDLTEWNSVAQPKLERGLWEAVTRQTAPDHDQLIVRFPNLDRPVFRFERDRRGTYRLYFNDRRGWYCIGTGESADECLSVWRGRVPRATAEAGAQAGR
;
A
#
# COMPACT_ATOMS: atom_id res chain seq x y z
N MET A 1 -35.71 1.04 6.94
CA MET A 1 -34.55 1.36 7.79
C MET A 1 -33.33 0.80 7.09
N THR A 2 -32.51 1.66 6.48
CA THR A 2 -31.35 1.23 5.69
C THR A 2 -30.13 1.19 6.60
N VAL A 3 -29.72 -0.01 7.00
CA VAL A 3 -28.44 -0.19 7.70
C VAL A 3 -27.34 -0.02 6.67
N VAL A 4 -26.56 1.05 6.79
CA VAL A 4 -25.34 1.22 6.01
C VAL A 4 -24.25 0.41 6.72
N PRO A 5 -23.77 -0.71 6.14
CA PRO A 5 -22.68 -1.45 6.76
C PRO A 5 -21.45 -0.56 6.83
N PHE A 6 -20.76 -0.55 7.98
CA PHE A 6 -19.46 0.08 8.09
C PHE A 6 -18.52 -0.60 7.09
N SER A 7 -17.92 0.18 6.18
CA SER A 7 -16.99 -0.38 5.20
C SER A 7 -15.79 -0.97 5.92
N SER A 8 -15.65 -2.29 5.84
CA SER A 8 -14.52 -3.02 6.41
C SER A 8 -13.19 -2.70 5.73
N ALA A 9 -13.21 -1.98 4.60
CA ALA A 9 -12.04 -1.59 3.82
C ALA A 9 -11.30 -0.36 4.39
N ARG A 10 -11.86 0.33 5.39
CA ARG A 10 -11.28 1.56 5.94
C ARG A 10 -9.94 1.32 6.62
N PHE A 11 -8.94 2.16 6.39
CA PHE A 11 -7.72 2.14 7.21
C PHE A 11 -8.07 2.40 8.68
N THR A 12 -7.54 1.55 9.54
CA THR A 12 -7.59 1.71 11.00
C THR A 12 -6.56 2.77 11.44
N PRO A 13 -6.69 3.31 12.67
CA PRO A 13 -5.66 4.19 13.23
C PRO A 13 -4.25 3.57 13.28
N PHE A 14 -4.17 2.24 13.49
CA PHE A 14 -2.91 1.51 13.45
C PHE A 14 -2.30 1.54 12.04
N ASP A 15 -3.08 1.26 11.00
CA ASP A 15 -2.61 1.28 9.62
C ASP A 15 -2.04 2.65 9.22
N LEU A 16 -2.70 3.72 9.67
CA LEU A 16 -2.25 5.10 9.42
C LEU A 16 -0.96 5.42 10.17
N THR A 17 -0.76 4.86 11.37
CA THR A 17 0.48 5.00 12.14
C THR A 17 1.64 4.29 11.43
N GLU A 18 1.42 3.06 10.98
CA GLU A 18 2.39 2.29 10.20
C GLU A 18 2.75 3.00 8.89
N TRP A 19 1.76 3.55 8.18
CA TRP A 19 1.97 4.39 7.01
C TRP A 19 2.80 5.65 7.32
N ASN A 20 2.43 6.41 8.35
CA ASN A 20 3.07 7.68 8.69
C ASN A 20 4.55 7.51 9.05
N SER A 21 4.94 6.40 9.69
CA SER A 21 6.35 6.10 9.95
C SER A 21 7.22 6.03 8.68
N VAL A 22 6.61 5.71 7.53
CA VAL A 22 7.29 5.71 6.23
C VAL A 22 7.13 7.06 5.51
N ALA A 23 5.91 7.61 5.51
CA ALA A 23 5.58 8.78 4.72
C ALA A 23 6.19 10.07 5.27
N GLN A 24 6.16 10.26 6.59
CA GLN A 24 6.56 11.51 7.22
C GLN A 24 8.04 11.87 6.94
N PRO A 25 9.02 10.96 7.09
CA PRO A 25 10.42 11.27 6.75
C PRO A 25 10.63 11.62 5.26
N LYS A 26 9.77 11.14 4.35
CA LYS A 26 9.86 11.42 2.91
C LYS A 26 9.26 12.79 2.57
N LEU A 27 8.15 13.14 3.21
CA LEU A 27 7.51 14.45 3.09
C LEU A 27 8.40 15.56 3.66
N GLU A 28 8.95 15.36 4.86
CA GLU A 28 9.83 16.35 5.53
C GLU A 28 11.10 16.65 4.73
N ARG A 29 11.62 15.65 4.01
CA ARG A 29 12.79 15.81 3.12
C ARG A 29 12.44 16.34 1.73
N GLY A 30 11.17 16.62 1.45
CA GLY A 30 10.70 17.05 0.13
C GLY A 30 10.86 15.99 -0.96
N LEU A 31 11.00 14.71 -0.60
CA LEU A 31 11.06 13.61 -1.58
C LEU A 31 9.67 13.28 -2.13
N TRP A 32 8.66 13.43 -1.28
CA TRP A 32 7.25 13.32 -1.65
C TRP A 32 6.60 14.70 -1.54
N GLU A 33 5.73 15.03 -2.48
CA GLU A 33 5.02 16.31 -2.50
C GLU A 33 3.76 16.25 -1.65
N ALA A 34 2.95 15.21 -1.85
CA ALA A 34 1.67 15.07 -1.19
C ALA A 34 1.25 13.60 -1.06
N VAL A 35 0.44 13.34 -0.03
CA VAL A 35 -0.31 12.10 0.12
C VAL A 35 -1.80 12.45 0.17
N THR A 36 -2.60 11.88 -0.74
CA THR A 36 -4.05 12.07 -0.78
C THR A 36 -4.78 10.78 -0.46
N ARG A 37 -5.77 10.82 0.43
CA ARG A 37 -6.63 9.67 0.73
C ARG A 37 -7.84 9.67 -0.19
N GLN A 38 -8.16 8.52 -0.75
CA GLN A 38 -9.40 8.26 -1.47
C GLN A 38 -10.06 7.04 -0.87
N THR A 39 -11.37 7.10 -0.68
CA THR A 39 -12.09 5.96 -0.14
C THR A 39 -13.35 5.65 -0.90
N ALA A 40 -13.58 4.36 -1.10
CA ALA A 40 -14.74 3.78 -1.74
C ALA A 40 -15.32 2.66 -0.84
N PRO A 41 -16.47 2.07 -1.20
CA PRO A 41 -17.05 0.96 -0.43
C PRO A 41 -16.09 -0.24 -0.30
N ASP A 42 -15.34 -0.55 -1.36
CA ASP A 42 -14.51 -1.76 -1.46
C ASP A 42 -13.04 -1.55 -1.12
N HIS A 43 -12.58 -0.31 -1.03
CA HIS A 43 -11.19 0.02 -0.77
C HIS A 43 -11.01 1.37 -0.08
N ASP A 44 -9.94 1.50 0.68
CA ASP A 44 -9.40 2.76 1.17
C ASP A 44 -7.95 2.87 0.72
N GLN A 45 -7.57 3.98 0.09
CA GLN A 45 -6.27 4.12 -0.55
C GLN A 45 -5.59 5.45 -0.24
N LEU A 46 -4.28 5.39 -0.01
CA LEU A 46 -3.37 6.52 0.13
C LEU A 46 -2.51 6.61 -1.13
N ILE A 47 -2.58 7.76 -1.80
CA ILE A 47 -1.93 8.00 -3.09
C ILE A 47 -0.81 9.01 -2.90
N VAL A 48 0.40 8.66 -3.31
CA VAL A 48 1.61 9.47 -3.17
C VAL A 48 1.94 10.16 -4.50
N ARG A 49 2.25 11.45 -4.43
CA ARG A 49 2.80 12.24 -5.55
C ARG A 49 4.22 12.69 -5.23
N PHE A 50 5.06 12.74 -6.27
CA PHE A 50 6.43 13.22 -6.16
C PHE A 50 6.53 14.63 -6.73
N PRO A 51 7.45 15.46 -6.23
CA PRO A 51 7.72 16.76 -6.83
C PRO A 51 8.10 16.58 -8.30
N ASN A 52 7.57 17.46 -9.15
CA ASN A 52 7.87 17.49 -10.59
C ASN A 52 7.39 16.25 -11.38
N LEU A 53 6.53 15.42 -10.81
CA LEU A 53 5.85 14.33 -11.53
C LEU A 53 4.35 14.58 -11.54
N ASP A 54 3.76 14.77 -12.73
CA ASP A 54 2.31 14.96 -12.92
C ASP A 54 1.50 13.65 -12.82
N ARG A 55 2.00 12.67 -12.07
CA ARG A 55 1.31 11.40 -11.87
C ARG A 55 1.54 10.87 -10.48
N PRO A 56 0.56 10.13 -9.92
CA PRO A 56 0.78 9.40 -8.68
C PRO A 56 1.82 8.30 -8.90
N VAL A 57 2.71 8.13 -7.93
CA VAL A 57 3.84 7.20 -8.01
C VAL A 57 3.59 5.95 -7.19
N PHE A 58 3.02 6.10 -5.99
CA PHE A 58 2.66 4.99 -5.13
C PHE A 58 1.19 5.05 -4.74
N ARG A 59 0.62 3.86 -4.52
CA ARG A 59 -0.71 3.69 -3.96
C ARG A 59 -0.67 2.58 -2.93
N PHE A 60 -1.01 2.90 -1.70
CA PHE A 60 -1.23 1.93 -0.64
C PHE A 60 -2.73 1.77 -0.43
N GLU A 61 -3.22 0.53 -0.44
CA GLU A 61 -4.64 0.21 -0.50
C GLU A 61 -4.96 -0.86 0.54
N ARG A 62 -6.08 -0.71 1.25
CA ARG A 62 -6.73 -1.77 2.03
C ARG A 62 -8.05 -2.12 1.36
N ASP A 63 -8.25 -3.38 1.02
CA ASP A 63 -9.50 -3.85 0.42
C ASP A 63 -10.53 -4.29 1.49
N ARG A 64 -11.76 -4.59 1.04
CA ARG A 64 -12.84 -5.08 1.91
C ARG A 64 -12.56 -6.41 2.62
N ARG A 65 -11.58 -7.19 2.14
CA ARG A 65 -11.16 -8.45 2.76
C ARG A 65 -10.11 -8.22 3.85
N GLY A 66 -9.65 -6.98 4.03
CA GLY A 66 -8.57 -6.62 4.94
C GLY A 66 -7.19 -6.88 4.36
N THR A 67 -7.08 -7.16 3.06
CA THR A 67 -5.78 -7.33 2.40
C THR A 67 -5.19 -5.95 2.09
N TYR A 68 -3.92 -5.79 2.44
CA TYR A 68 -3.15 -4.59 2.14
C TYR A 68 -2.32 -4.80 0.89
N ARG A 69 -2.32 -3.81 -0.01
CA ARG A 69 -1.53 -3.83 -1.24
C ARG A 69 -0.80 -2.52 -1.43
N LEU A 70 0.44 -2.63 -1.89
CA LEU A 70 1.25 -1.49 -2.28
C LEU A 70 1.52 -1.59 -3.78
N TYR A 71 1.15 -0.53 -4.50
CA TYR A 71 1.37 -0.41 -5.93
C TYR A 71 2.36 0.69 -6.26
N PHE A 72 3.13 0.46 -7.31
CA PHE A 72 4.01 1.44 -7.96
C PHE A 72 3.52 1.72 -9.38
N ASN A 73 3.58 2.99 -9.80
CA ASN A 73 3.23 3.40 -11.15
C ASN A 73 4.48 3.67 -12.00
N ASP A 74 4.76 2.79 -12.96
CA ASP A 74 5.96 2.82 -13.80
C ASP A 74 5.80 3.62 -15.11
N ARG A 75 4.72 4.42 -15.23
CA ARG A 75 4.21 5.11 -16.44
C ARG A 75 3.34 4.24 -17.37
N ARG A 76 3.53 2.93 -17.40
CA ARG A 76 2.72 2.01 -18.22
C ARG A 76 1.50 1.49 -17.47
N GLY A 77 1.54 1.52 -16.15
CA GLY A 77 0.42 1.16 -15.31
C GLY A 77 0.80 0.99 -13.85
N TRP A 78 -0.13 0.41 -13.08
CA TRP A 78 0.07 0.07 -11.69
C TRP A 78 0.56 -1.36 -11.52
N TYR A 79 1.65 -1.53 -10.78
CA TYR A 79 2.27 -2.82 -10.50
C TYR A 79 2.28 -3.05 -9.00
N CYS A 80 1.77 -4.19 -8.54
CA CYS A 80 1.80 -4.55 -7.13
C CYS A 80 3.24 -4.91 -6.73
N ILE A 81 3.80 -4.17 -5.77
CA ILE A 81 5.17 -4.36 -5.26
C ILE A 81 5.18 -4.86 -3.81
N GLY A 82 4.02 -4.95 -3.16
CA GLY A 82 3.89 -5.46 -1.80
C GLY A 82 2.44 -5.88 -1.52
N THR A 83 2.28 -6.94 -0.74
CA THR A 83 0.98 -7.42 -0.26
C THR A 83 1.18 -7.98 1.14
N GLY A 84 0.18 -7.81 2.02
CA GLY A 84 0.23 -8.35 3.38
C GLY A 84 -1.16 -8.43 4.01
N GLU A 85 -1.24 -9.18 5.10
CA GLU A 85 -2.45 -9.27 5.94
C GLU A 85 -2.51 -8.14 6.98
N SER A 86 -1.41 -7.40 7.13
CA SER A 86 -1.29 -6.19 7.95
C SER A 86 -0.61 -5.05 7.18
N ALA A 87 -0.81 -3.82 7.66
CA ALA A 87 -0.12 -2.65 7.13
C ALA A 87 1.41 -2.75 7.30
N ASP A 88 1.90 -3.25 8.42
CA ASP A 88 3.33 -3.37 8.68
C ASP A 88 4.01 -4.39 7.73
N GLU A 89 3.35 -5.53 7.48
CA GLU A 89 3.87 -6.57 6.58
C GLU A 89 3.94 -6.02 5.15
N CYS A 90 2.88 -5.37 4.68
CA CYS A 90 2.84 -4.81 3.34
C CYS A 90 3.86 -3.66 3.16
N LEU A 91 4.08 -2.83 4.18
CA LEU A 91 4.99 -1.68 4.13
C LEU A 91 6.46 -2.05 4.42
N SER A 92 6.75 -3.30 4.79
CA SER A 92 8.11 -3.80 5.01
C SER A 92 9.04 -3.61 3.81
N VAL A 93 8.48 -3.57 2.59
CA VAL A 93 9.17 -3.26 1.32
C VAL A 93 9.94 -1.93 1.38
N TRP A 94 9.43 -0.93 2.09
CA TRP A 94 10.08 0.37 2.23
C TRP A 94 10.97 0.51 3.45
N ARG A 95 10.73 -0.32 4.48
CA ARG A 95 11.50 -0.28 5.73
C ARG A 95 12.86 -0.95 5.62
N GLY A 96 13.13 -1.61 4.50
CA GLY A 96 14.34 -2.38 4.31
C GLY A 96 14.39 -3.53 5.31
N ARG A 97 13.77 -4.66 4.98
CA ARG A 97 14.16 -5.93 5.60
C ARG A 97 14.58 -6.93 4.53
N VAL A 98 15.76 -7.49 4.82
CA VAL A 98 16.41 -8.72 4.37
C VAL A 98 15.45 -9.65 3.62
N PRO A 99 15.85 -10.22 2.47
CA PRO A 99 15.03 -11.13 1.68
C PRO A 99 14.36 -12.16 2.59
N ARG A 100 13.04 -12.09 2.72
CA ARG A 100 12.27 -13.24 3.18
C ARG A 100 12.43 -14.26 2.06
N ALA A 101 13.30 -15.25 2.31
CA ALA A 101 13.52 -16.38 1.43
C ALA A 101 12.16 -16.82 0.90
N THR A 102 12.08 -16.87 -0.42
CA THR A 102 11.03 -17.50 -1.21
C THR A 102 10.41 -18.64 -0.41
N ALA A 103 9.22 -18.40 0.14
CA ALA A 103 8.32 -19.48 0.48
C ALA A 103 8.07 -20.21 -0.84
N GLU A 104 8.47 -21.46 -0.87
CA GLU A 104 8.52 -22.35 -2.00
C GLU A 104 7.14 -22.41 -2.69
N ALA A 105 6.99 -21.61 -3.75
CA ALA A 105 6.05 -21.86 -4.82
C ALA A 105 6.87 -22.39 -6.00
N GLY A 106 7.23 -23.66 -5.91
CA GLY A 106 7.98 -24.41 -6.91
C GLY A 106 7.52 -25.86 -6.96
N ALA A 107 6.20 -26.09 -6.91
CA ALA A 107 5.67 -27.31 -7.50
C ALA A 107 5.91 -27.25 -9.02
N GLN A 108 6.47 -28.35 -9.54
CA GLN A 108 6.55 -28.74 -10.96
C GLN A 108 7.80 -28.34 -11.78
N ALA A 109 8.79 -29.24 -11.86
CA ALA A 109 9.49 -29.60 -13.11
C ALA A 109 10.21 -30.95 -12.91
N GLY A 110 9.97 -31.91 -13.80
CA GLY A 110 10.15 -33.34 -13.55
C GLY A 110 11.52 -33.96 -13.83
N ARG A 111 11.59 -35.25 -13.47
CA ARG A 111 12.06 -36.36 -14.31
C ARG A 111 11.55 -37.67 -13.72
#